data_AF-A0A921FDD5-F1
#
_entry.id   AF-A0A921FDD5-F1
#
_cell.length_a   1.000
_cell.length_b   1.000
_cell.length_c   1.000
_cell.angle_alpha   90.00
_cell.angle_beta   90.00
_cell.angle_gamma   90.00
#
_symmetry.space_group_name_H-M   'P 1'
#
loop_
_entity.id
_entity.type
_entity.pdbx_description
1 polymer ?
#
loop_
_entity_poly.entity_id
_entity_poly.type
_entity_poly.pdbx_seq_one_letter_code
_entity_poly.pdbx_strand_id
1 'polypeptide(L)'
;MPNGANSVHKKLRTELEDYIKSQYFGKSPLLLSALSNHIDDEGLLYQKPFIESSPAYVTVQNGIETASLENWMKEYFLQLAKANIGVFPSPFAHQISALEAATRGENLFVSTGTGSGKTECFMWPLLAKMAAEARNAKESWAKRGVRTIIMYPMNALVSDQVSRLRRMIGDPDEKFIKIFRNTCGDEARRPQFGMYTGRTPYPGVQPSTEQDRKLEKTLARMSFPQSDSEKEFFNHLLKEGKIPAKADMNQFLQGLHDSKHIPNDDDAELITRFEMQQFCPDIL
;
A
#
# COMPACT_ATOMS: atom_id res chain seq x y z
N MET A 1 -18.48 -10.47 -28.65
CA MET A 1 -18.51 -10.42 -27.17
C MET A 1 -18.62 -8.96 -26.74
N PRO A 2 -19.64 -8.56 -25.96
CA PRO A 2 -19.85 -7.16 -25.56
C PRO A 2 -18.76 -6.57 -24.64
N ASN A 3 -17.84 -7.40 -24.12
CA ASN A 3 -16.95 -7.04 -23.00
C ASN A 3 -15.44 -7.24 -23.32
N GLY A 4 -15.00 -7.06 -24.56
CA GLY A 4 -13.58 -7.19 -24.94
C GLY A 4 -12.82 -5.86 -24.93
N ALA A 5 -11.50 -5.88 -24.95
CA ALA A 5 -10.67 -4.66 -25.01
C ALA A 5 -11.08 -3.69 -26.13
N ASN A 6 -11.49 -4.24 -27.29
CA ASN A 6 -11.97 -3.45 -28.42
C ASN A 6 -13.35 -2.80 -28.15
N SER A 7 -14.26 -3.46 -27.41
CA SER A 7 -15.56 -2.84 -27.08
C SER A 7 -15.39 -1.74 -26.04
N VAL A 8 -14.52 -1.93 -25.05
CA VAL A 8 -14.15 -0.89 -24.08
C VAL A 8 -13.49 0.31 -24.78
N HIS A 9 -12.54 0.05 -25.69
CA HIS A 9 -11.89 1.10 -26.48
C HIS A 9 -12.92 1.93 -27.27
N LYS A 10 -13.83 1.27 -28.01
CA LYS A 10 -14.90 1.96 -28.74
C LYS A 10 -15.80 2.79 -27.83
N LYS A 11 -16.16 2.25 -26.66
CA LYS A 11 -17.00 2.95 -25.68
C LYS A 11 -16.31 4.21 -25.16
N LEU A 12 -15.07 4.09 -24.69
CA LEU A 12 -14.29 5.24 -24.19
C LEU A 12 -14.08 6.30 -25.27
N ARG A 13 -13.83 5.87 -26.52
CA ARG A 13 -13.69 6.74 -27.68
C ARG A 13 -14.96 7.57 -27.91
N THR A 14 -16.12 6.91 -27.96
CA THR A 14 -17.42 7.59 -28.16
C THR A 14 -17.75 8.52 -27.00
N GLU A 15 -17.53 8.10 -25.75
CA GLU A 15 -17.78 8.96 -24.58
C GLU A 15 -16.88 10.21 -24.57
N LEU A 16 -15.61 10.07 -24.97
CA LEU A 16 -14.69 11.21 -25.09
C LEU A 16 -15.12 12.17 -26.21
N GLU A 17 -15.53 11.64 -27.36
CA GLU A 17 -16.03 12.41 -28.48
C GLU A 17 -17.28 13.22 -28.08
N ASP A 18 -18.25 12.57 -27.44
CA ASP A 18 -19.49 13.21 -26.97
C ASP A 18 -19.21 14.28 -25.90
N TYR A 19 -18.28 14.01 -24.99
CA TYR A 19 -17.84 14.98 -23.99
C TYR A 19 -17.25 16.23 -24.66
N ILE A 20 -16.36 16.06 -25.63
CA ILE A 20 -15.69 17.18 -26.31
C ILE A 20 -16.71 18.00 -27.11
N LYS A 21 -17.59 17.33 -27.86
CA LYS A 21 -18.68 17.97 -28.62
C LYS A 21 -19.58 18.81 -27.70
N SER A 22 -20.00 18.24 -26.58
CA SER A 22 -20.92 18.90 -25.65
C SER A 22 -20.26 20.06 -24.87
N GLN A 23 -19.07 19.86 -24.30
CA GLN A 23 -18.43 20.85 -23.44
C GLN A 23 -17.78 22.01 -24.19
N TYR A 24 -17.06 21.71 -25.28
CA TYR A 24 -16.25 22.72 -25.97
C TYR A 24 -16.93 23.31 -27.18
N PHE A 25 -17.67 22.49 -27.93
CA PHE A 25 -18.23 22.90 -29.23
C PHE A 25 -19.74 23.15 -29.21
N GLY A 26 -20.43 22.85 -28.11
CA GLY A 26 -21.87 23.07 -27.97
C GLY A 26 -22.33 24.52 -28.15
N LYS A 27 -21.42 25.50 -28.01
CA LYS A 27 -21.71 26.93 -28.18
C LYS A 27 -21.23 27.52 -29.52
N SER A 28 -20.53 26.75 -30.36
CA SER A 28 -19.99 27.24 -31.63
C SER A 28 -20.29 26.25 -32.77
N PRO A 29 -21.44 26.40 -33.45
CA PRO A 29 -21.84 25.52 -34.54
C PRO A 29 -20.86 25.50 -35.71
N LEU A 30 -20.17 26.63 -35.97
CA LEU A 30 -19.16 26.74 -37.02
C LEU A 30 -17.94 25.86 -36.74
N LEU A 31 -17.42 25.87 -35.50
CA LEU A 31 -16.29 25.03 -35.12
C LEU A 31 -16.68 23.55 -35.07
N LEU A 32 -17.89 23.25 -34.57
CA LEU A 32 -18.40 21.88 -34.56
C LEU A 32 -18.50 21.31 -35.97
N SER A 33 -19.01 22.10 -36.92
CA SER A 33 -19.11 21.72 -38.33
C SER A 33 -17.73 21.52 -38.99
N ALA A 34 -16.76 22.39 -38.67
CA ALA A 34 -15.41 22.28 -39.19
C ALA A 34 -14.68 21.03 -38.67
N LEU A 35 -14.98 20.59 -37.44
CA LEU A 35 -14.31 19.46 -36.78
C LEU A 35 -15.08 18.14 -36.89
N SER A 36 -16.37 18.15 -37.23
CA SER A 36 -17.23 16.95 -37.16
C SER A 36 -16.71 15.77 -37.98
N ASN A 37 -16.06 16.06 -39.11
CA ASN A 37 -15.54 15.04 -40.03
C ASN A 37 -14.14 14.54 -39.64
N HIS A 38 -13.48 15.21 -38.69
CA HIS A 38 -12.11 14.90 -38.28
C HIS A 38 -12.00 14.42 -36.84
N ILE A 39 -13.06 14.57 -36.03
CA ILE A 39 -13.01 14.28 -34.61
C ILE A 39 -12.79 12.78 -34.30
N ASP A 40 -13.18 11.89 -35.21
CA ASP A 40 -12.93 10.44 -35.10
C ASP A 40 -11.64 9.99 -35.84
N ASP A 41 -10.84 10.92 -36.36
CA ASP A 41 -9.58 10.59 -37.03
C ASP A 41 -8.57 10.03 -36.01
N GLU A 42 -8.01 8.86 -36.33
CA GLU A 42 -6.94 8.24 -35.53
C GLU A 42 -5.73 9.19 -35.44
N GLY A 43 -5.24 9.42 -34.24
CA GLY A 43 -4.16 10.36 -33.93
C GLY A 43 -4.63 11.71 -33.40
N LEU A 44 -5.92 12.05 -33.52
CA LEU A 44 -6.48 13.27 -32.93
C LEU A 44 -6.90 13.06 -31.47
N LEU A 45 -7.93 12.23 -31.26
CA LEU A 45 -8.47 11.95 -29.91
C LEU A 45 -7.97 10.62 -29.33
N TYR A 46 -7.60 9.68 -30.19
CA TYR A 46 -7.24 8.32 -29.79
C TYR A 46 -6.26 7.70 -30.76
N GLN A 47 -5.58 6.64 -30.31
CA GLN A 47 -4.86 5.70 -31.16
C GLN A 47 -5.51 4.33 -31.03
N LYS A 48 -5.28 3.44 -32.01
CA LYS A 48 -5.70 2.04 -31.84
C LYS A 48 -5.08 1.44 -30.57
N PRO A 49 -5.85 0.63 -29.82
CA PRO A 49 -5.35 0.03 -28.61
C PRO A 49 -4.20 -0.91 -28.94
N PHE A 50 -3.05 -0.71 -28.32
CA PHE A 50 -1.95 -1.65 -28.37
C PHE A 50 -2.26 -2.80 -27.41
N ILE A 51 -2.55 -3.98 -27.95
CA ILE A 51 -2.88 -5.17 -27.16
C ILE A 51 -1.65 -6.07 -27.17
N GLU A 52 -0.98 -6.14 -26.02
CA GLU A 52 0.14 -7.04 -25.79
C GLU A 52 -0.29 -8.15 -24.83
N SER A 53 0.07 -9.39 -25.14
CA SER A 53 0.00 -10.49 -24.17
C SER A 53 1.31 -10.47 -23.38
N SER A 54 1.25 -10.12 -22.10
CA SER A 54 2.42 -10.24 -21.24
C SER A 54 2.77 -11.73 -21.08
N PRO A 55 4.04 -12.12 -21.28
CA PRO A 55 4.47 -13.48 -20.99
C PRO A 55 4.14 -13.83 -19.54
N ALA A 56 3.56 -15.01 -19.30
CA ALA A 56 3.35 -15.49 -17.95
C ALA A 56 4.70 -15.70 -17.27
N TYR A 57 4.94 -15.02 -16.16
CA TYR A 57 6.12 -15.27 -15.34
C TYR A 57 6.03 -16.67 -14.72
N VAL A 58 7.19 -17.34 -14.59
CA VAL A 58 7.25 -18.69 -14.01
C VAL A 58 6.79 -18.64 -12.55
N THR A 59 5.73 -19.37 -12.25
CA THR A 59 5.25 -19.61 -10.90
C THR A 59 5.83 -20.91 -10.36
N VAL A 60 6.09 -20.95 -9.06
CA VAL A 60 6.58 -22.14 -8.36
C VAL A 60 5.55 -22.50 -7.30
N GLN A 61 4.82 -23.59 -7.53
CA GLN A 61 3.87 -24.08 -6.54
C GLN A 61 4.61 -24.45 -5.24
N ASN A 62 4.10 -23.97 -4.10
CA ASN A 62 4.72 -24.14 -2.78
C ASN A 62 6.17 -23.63 -2.72
N GLY A 63 6.50 -22.61 -3.51
CA GLY A 63 7.88 -22.14 -3.66
C GLY A 63 8.59 -21.69 -2.37
N ILE A 64 7.84 -21.31 -1.33
CA ILE A 64 8.42 -21.01 0.00
C ILE A 64 8.91 -22.27 0.72
N GLU A 65 8.25 -23.43 0.53
CA GLU A 65 8.66 -24.71 1.14
C GLU A 65 10.03 -25.15 0.61
N THR A 66 10.25 -24.95 -0.68
CA THR A 66 11.48 -25.33 -1.39
C THR A 66 12.57 -24.26 -1.37
N ALA A 67 12.27 -23.05 -0.87
CA ALA A 67 13.24 -21.96 -0.77
C ALA A 67 14.43 -22.32 0.15
N SER A 68 15.59 -21.74 -0.12
CA SER A 68 16.83 -21.89 0.63
C SER A 68 16.85 -20.95 1.85
N LEU A 69 15.90 -21.15 2.77
CA LEU A 69 15.70 -20.36 3.98
C LEU A 69 15.79 -21.24 5.23
N GLU A 70 16.07 -20.64 6.38
CA GLU A 70 15.96 -21.34 7.67
C GLU A 70 14.52 -21.81 7.93
N ASN A 71 14.35 -22.96 8.61
CA ASN A 71 13.04 -23.58 8.80
C ASN A 71 12.01 -22.65 9.45
N TRP A 72 12.41 -21.91 10.50
CA TRP A 72 11.51 -20.97 11.18
C TRP A 72 11.04 -19.84 10.24
N MET A 73 11.88 -19.42 9.30
CA MET A 73 11.54 -18.37 8.35
C MET A 73 10.58 -18.91 7.27
N LYS A 74 10.79 -20.15 6.81
CA LYS A 74 9.81 -20.83 5.95
C LYS A 74 8.46 -20.92 6.63
N GLU A 75 8.42 -21.39 7.87
CA GLU A 75 7.19 -21.50 8.66
C GLU A 75 6.49 -20.13 8.80
N TYR A 76 7.25 -19.07 9.08
CA TYR A 76 6.73 -17.70 9.14
C TYR A 76 6.04 -17.28 7.83
N PHE A 77 6.71 -17.43 6.68
CA PHE A 77 6.13 -17.08 5.38
C PHE A 77 4.97 -17.99 4.97
N LEU A 78 5.00 -19.28 5.32
CA LEU A 78 3.90 -20.21 5.06
C LEU A 78 2.66 -19.87 5.90
N GLN A 79 2.83 -19.45 7.16
CA GLN A 79 1.73 -18.96 7.99
C GLN A 79 1.11 -17.68 7.41
N LEU A 80 1.94 -16.73 6.95
CA LEU A 80 1.46 -15.54 6.26
C LEU A 80 0.69 -15.88 4.97
N ALA A 81 1.18 -16.84 4.18
CA ALA A 81 0.51 -17.30 2.98
C ALA A 81 -0.86 -17.93 3.29
N LYS A 82 -0.92 -18.81 4.30
CA LYS A 82 -2.15 -19.44 4.77
C LYS A 82 -3.16 -18.42 5.30
N ALA A 83 -2.68 -17.35 5.95
CA ALA A 83 -3.51 -16.26 6.45
C ALA A 83 -3.90 -15.23 5.38
N ASN A 84 -3.42 -15.38 4.14
CA ASN A 84 -3.59 -14.45 3.02
C ASN A 84 -3.05 -13.03 3.32
N ILE A 85 -1.91 -12.95 4.01
CA ILE A 85 -1.25 -11.70 4.40
C ILE A 85 -0.02 -11.46 3.51
N GLY A 86 -0.26 -10.95 2.30
CA GLY A 86 0.77 -10.43 1.39
C GLY A 86 1.82 -11.43 0.88
N VAL A 87 1.65 -12.72 1.17
CA VAL A 87 2.45 -13.86 0.70
C VAL A 87 1.52 -14.83 -0.02
N PHE A 88 1.99 -15.43 -1.11
CA PHE A 88 1.17 -16.26 -2.00
C PHE A 88 1.62 -17.73 -1.95
N PRO A 89 0.70 -18.70 -2.03
CA PRO A 89 1.07 -20.13 -2.07
C PRO A 89 1.85 -20.54 -3.33
N SER A 90 1.66 -19.84 -4.45
CA SER A 90 2.35 -20.09 -5.72
C SER A 90 3.04 -18.82 -6.19
N PRO A 91 4.15 -18.43 -5.54
CA PRO A 91 4.89 -17.22 -5.86
C PRO A 91 5.61 -17.32 -7.21
N PHE A 92 6.02 -16.19 -7.78
CA PHE A 92 6.91 -16.20 -8.94
C PHE A 92 8.33 -16.60 -8.55
N ALA A 93 9.04 -17.29 -9.46
CA ALA A 93 10.39 -17.77 -9.22
C ALA A 93 11.35 -16.64 -8.78
N HIS A 94 11.25 -15.46 -9.41
CA HIS A 94 12.10 -14.31 -9.09
C HIS A 94 11.82 -13.70 -7.71
N GLN A 95 10.61 -13.88 -7.15
CA GLN A 95 10.29 -13.44 -5.78
C GLN A 95 10.98 -14.33 -4.75
N ILE A 96 11.04 -15.65 -5.01
CA ILE A 96 11.78 -16.60 -4.16
C ILE A 96 13.27 -16.29 -4.23
N SER A 97 13.83 -16.15 -5.44
CA SER A 97 15.25 -15.83 -5.61
C SER A 97 15.63 -14.52 -4.92
N ALA A 98 14.77 -13.50 -4.97
CA ALA A 98 14.98 -12.25 -4.26
C ALA A 98 15.00 -12.43 -2.73
N LEU A 99 14.06 -13.21 -2.18
CA LEU A 99 14.01 -13.51 -0.75
C LEU A 99 15.25 -14.29 -0.27
N GLU A 100 15.66 -15.32 -1.01
CA GLU A 100 16.86 -16.11 -0.71
C GLU A 100 18.15 -15.26 -0.79
N ALA A 101 18.30 -14.46 -1.84
CA ALA A 101 19.47 -13.60 -2.00
C ALA A 101 19.55 -12.53 -0.91
N ALA A 102 18.45 -11.84 -0.61
CA ALA A 102 18.45 -10.83 0.43
C ALA A 102 18.71 -11.41 1.84
N THR A 103 18.23 -12.62 2.12
CA THR A 103 18.49 -13.29 3.42
C THR A 103 19.94 -13.75 3.57
N ARG A 104 20.67 -13.96 2.46
CA ARG A 104 22.13 -14.11 2.45
C ARG A 104 22.89 -12.79 2.54
N GLY A 105 22.20 -11.65 2.60
CA GLY A 105 22.81 -10.32 2.67
C GLY A 105 23.25 -9.76 1.31
N GLU A 106 22.74 -10.32 0.20
CA GLU A 106 23.06 -9.87 -1.15
C GLU A 106 22.24 -8.64 -1.56
N ASN A 107 22.81 -7.83 -2.46
CA ASN A 107 22.09 -6.71 -3.08
C ASN A 107 21.24 -7.22 -4.25
N LEU A 108 20.03 -6.68 -4.39
CA LEU A 108 19.08 -7.09 -5.44
C LEU A 108 18.96 -6.02 -6.53
N PHE A 109 18.99 -6.45 -7.79
CA PHE A 109 18.54 -5.67 -8.93
C PHE A 109 17.47 -6.46 -9.69
N VAL A 110 16.23 -5.97 -9.66
CA VAL A 110 15.08 -6.66 -10.24
C VAL A 110 14.59 -5.89 -11.47
N SER A 111 14.83 -6.45 -12.65
CA SER A 111 14.41 -5.88 -13.94
C SER A 111 13.38 -6.79 -14.60
N THR A 112 12.10 -6.41 -14.48
CA THR A 112 10.95 -7.14 -15.02
C THR A 112 9.85 -6.16 -15.45
N GLY A 113 8.91 -6.61 -16.28
CA GLY A 113 7.78 -5.80 -16.75
C GLY A 113 6.77 -5.42 -15.64
N THR A 114 5.82 -4.54 -15.97
CA THR A 114 4.72 -4.17 -15.07
C THR A 114 3.88 -5.39 -14.73
N GLY A 115 3.34 -5.44 -13.50
CA GLY A 115 2.50 -6.56 -13.06
C GLY A 115 3.25 -7.87 -12.76
N SER A 116 4.59 -7.89 -12.84
CA SER A 116 5.37 -9.11 -12.58
C SER A 116 5.47 -9.51 -11.11
N GLY A 117 4.99 -8.71 -10.16
CA GLY A 117 5.21 -8.96 -8.74
C GLY A 117 6.58 -8.48 -8.20
N LYS A 118 7.12 -7.38 -8.74
CA LYS A 118 8.34 -6.72 -8.21
C LYS A 118 8.19 -6.30 -6.75
N THR A 119 6.97 -5.98 -6.32
CA THR A 119 6.70 -5.50 -4.97
C THR A 119 7.13 -6.52 -3.92
N GLU A 120 6.81 -7.80 -4.15
CA GLU A 120 7.17 -8.90 -3.26
C GLU A 120 8.68 -9.13 -3.19
N CYS A 121 9.42 -8.77 -4.24
CA CYS A 121 10.88 -8.91 -4.29
C CYS A 121 11.61 -7.97 -3.32
N PHE A 122 10.96 -6.94 -2.78
CA PHE A 122 11.51 -6.14 -1.68
C PHE A 122 10.66 -6.26 -0.40
N MET A 123 9.35 -6.49 -0.52
CA MET A 123 8.47 -6.62 0.65
C MET A 123 8.76 -7.88 1.45
N TRP A 124 9.04 -9.03 0.82
CA TRP A 124 9.40 -10.24 1.58
C TRP A 124 10.77 -10.13 2.23
N PRO A 125 11.84 -9.68 1.55
CA PRO A 125 13.10 -9.35 2.23
C PRO A 125 12.95 -8.42 3.42
N LEU A 126 12.12 -7.38 3.31
CA LEU A 126 11.84 -6.46 4.41
C LEU A 126 11.23 -7.20 5.61
N LEU A 127 10.19 -8.01 5.39
CA LEU A 127 9.57 -8.80 6.45
C LEU A 127 10.54 -9.80 7.09
N ALA A 128 11.34 -10.49 6.27
CA ALA A 128 12.36 -11.44 6.71
C ALA A 128 13.39 -10.75 7.62
N LYS A 129 13.87 -9.56 7.23
CA LYS A 129 14.82 -8.77 8.02
C LYS A 129 14.25 -8.39 9.39
N MET A 130 13.01 -7.87 9.42
CA MET A 130 12.38 -7.47 10.69
C MET A 130 12.10 -8.67 11.59
N ALA A 131 11.59 -9.78 11.04
CA ALA A 131 11.34 -10.99 11.82
C ALA A 131 12.65 -11.61 12.36
N ALA A 132 13.72 -11.60 11.56
CA ALA A 132 15.04 -12.07 11.99
C ALA A 132 15.61 -11.23 13.13
N GLU A 133 15.54 -9.88 13.05
CA GLU A 133 15.97 -9.00 14.13
C GLU A 133 15.12 -9.19 15.39
N ALA A 134 13.79 -9.22 15.25
CA ALA A 134 12.86 -9.40 16.37
C ALA A 134 13.06 -10.73 17.10
N ARG A 135 13.32 -11.81 16.36
CA ARG A 135 13.54 -13.15 16.91
C ARG A 135 14.92 -13.29 17.54
N ASN A 136 15.97 -12.85 16.86
CA ASN A 136 17.35 -13.19 17.19
C ASN A 136 18.07 -12.09 17.99
N ALA A 137 17.60 -10.85 17.96
CA ALA A 137 18.22 -9.69 18.59
C ALA A 137 17.18 -8.82 19.34
N LYS A 138 16.51 -9.40 20.33
CA LYS A 138 15.39 -8.76 21.06
C LYS A 138 15.71 -7.38 21.63
N GLU A 139 16.91 -7.20 22.18
CA GLU A 139 17.36 -5.89 22.69
C GLU A 139 17.51 -4.84 21.57
N SER A 140 17.90 -5.26 20.36
CA SER A 140 17.93 -4.39 19.17
C SER A 140 16.51 -4.06 18.72
N TRP A 141 15.63 -5.05 18.63
CA TRP A 141 14.23 -4.87 18.23
C TRP A 141 13.44 -3.94 19.17
N ALA A 142 13.74 -4.01 20.47
CA ALA A 142 13.15 -3.12 21.48
C ALA A 142 13.55 -1.64 21.27
N LYS A 143 14.72 -1.37 20.68
CA LYS A 143 15.14 -0.01 20.32
C LYS A 143 14.44 0.41 19.03
N ARG A 144 13.76 1.55 19.07
CA ARG A 144 13.14 2.13 17.87
C ARG A 144 14.21 2.65 16.91
N GLY A 145 13.99 2.46 15.61
CA GLY A 145 14.91 2.88 14.56
C GLY A 145 14.45 2.44 13.18
N VAL A 146 14.83 3.18 12.16
CA VAL A 146 14.46 2.85 10.77
C VAL A 146 15.24 1.61 10.32
N ARG A 147 14.54 0.48 10.10
CA ARG A 147 15.11 -0.75 9.52
C ARG A 147 15.11 -0.73 8.00
N THR A 148 14.12 -0.06 7.41
CA THR A 148 13.93 0.02 5.96
C THR A 148 13.41 1.39 5.56
N ILE A 149 14.00 1.97 4.51
CA ILE A 149 13.50 3.16 3.82
C ILE A 149 13.06 2.75 2.43
N ILE A 150 11.84 3.10 2.04
CA ILE A 150 11.30 2.82 0.71
C ILE A 150 11.12 4.14 -0.03
N MET A 151 11.92 4.34 -1.08
CA MET A 151 11.88 5.56 -1.88
C MET A 151 11.06 5.34 -3.16
N TYR A 152 10.09 6.22 -3.39
CA TYR A 152 9.33 6.29 -4.63
C TYR A 152 9.46 7.66 -5.30
N PRO A 153 9.45 7.72 -6.64
CA PRO A 153 9.51 8.98 -7.36
C PRO A 153 8.21 9.80 -7.28
N MET A 154 7.09 9.19 -6.89
CA MET A 154 5.77 9.83 -6.91
C MET A 154 4.94 9.49 -5.67
N ASN A 155 4.25 10.50 -5.11
CA ASN A 155 3.37 10.35 -3.94
C ASN A 155 2.23 9.34 -4.13
N ALA A 156 1.76 9.15 -5.37
CA ALA A 156 0.73 8.16 -5.68
C ALA A 156 1.22 6.73 -5.38
N LEU A 157 2.45 6.40 -5.82
CA LEU A 157 3.07 5.10 -5.55
C LEU A 157 3.31 4.88 -4.06
N VAL A 158 3.68 5.95 -3.33
CA VAL A 158 3.82 5.91 -1.87
C VAL A 158 2.47 5.57 -1.23
N SER A 159 1.38 6.23 -1.64
CA SER A 159 0.04 5.99 -1.10
C SER A 159 -0.43 4.56 -1.35
N ASP A 160 -0.12 3.99 -2.52
CA ASP A 160 -0.43 2.59 -2.83
C ASP A 160 0.35 1.60 -1.95
N GLN A 161 1.62 1.91 -1.63
CA GLN A 161 2.40 1.07 -0.72
C GLN A 161 1.94 1.18 0.73
N VAL A 162 1.56 2.37 1.20
CA VAL A 162 0.96 2.55 2.52
C VAL A 162 -0.32 1.71 2.62
N SER A 163 -1.18 1.72 1.61
CA SER A 163 -2.36 0.84 1.55
C SER A 163 -2.00 -0.65 1.58
N ARG A 164 -0.86 -1.05 1.01
CA ARG A 164 -0.37 -2.43 1.09
C ARG A 164 0.12 -2.78 2.49
N LEU A 165 0.90 -1.90 3.12
CA LEU A 165 1.38 -2.07 4.51
C LEU A 165 0.22 -2.14 5.50
N ARG A 166 -0.82 -1.30 5.33
CA ARG A 166 -2.05 -1.37 6.13
C ARG A 166 -2.76 -2.71 6.02
N ARG A 167 -2.91 -3.27 4.81
CA ARG A 167 -3.52 -4.59 4.62
C ARG A 167 -2.67 -5.75 5.14
N MET A 168 -1.37 -5.53 5.31
CA MET A 168 -0.44 -6.56 5.77
C MET A 168 -0.13 -6.42 7.25
N ILE A 169 0.65 -5.40 7.62
CA ILE A 169 1.14 -5.18 8.98
C ILE A 169 0.04 -4.61 9.86
N GLY A 170 -0.88 -3.83 9.29
CA GLY A 170 -2.00 -3.20 9.98
C GLY A 170 -3.33 -3.95 9.86
N ASP A 171 -3.28 -5.24 9.54
CA ASP A 171 -4.48 -6.00 9.22
C ASP A 171 -5.50 -5.97 10.37
N PRO A 172 -6.80 -5.70 10.10
CA PRO A 172 -7.80 -5.49 11.15
C PRO A 172 -8.14 -6.77 11.92
N ASP A 173 -7.81 -7.94 11.37
CA ASP A 173 -8.03 -9.24 12.02
C ASP A 173 -6.83 -9.66 12.91
N GLU A 174 -5.79 -8.83 12.97
CA GLU A 174 -4.55 -9.02 13.72
C GLU A 174 -3.79 -10.32 13.39
N LYS A 175 -4.02 -10.88 12.20
CA LYS A 175 -3.38 -12.12 11.75
C LYS A 175 -1.87 -11.93 11.66
N PHE A 176 -1.41 -10.79 11.14
CA PHE A 176 0.02 -10.51 11.00
C PHE A 176 0.70 -10.48 12.36
N ILE A 177 0.20 -9.70 13.31
CA ILE A 177 0.86 -9.54 14.62
C ILE A 177 0.85 -10.85 15.42
N LYS A 178 -0.22 -11.65 15.32
CA LYS A 178 -0.28 -12.99 15.92
C LYS A 178 0.80 -13.91 15.35
N ILE A 179 0.93 -13.98 14.02
CA ILE A 179 1.97 -14.78 13.35
C ILE A 179 3.38 -14.27 13.70
N PHE A 180 3.56 -12.95 13.73
CA PHE A 180 4.83 -12.32 14.06
C PHE A 180 5.27 -12.63 15.50
N ARG A 181 4.38 -12.48 16.48
CA ARG A 181 4.62 -12.82 17.89
C ARG A 181 4.84 -14.31 18.12
N ASN A 182 4.06 -15.17 17.48
CA ASN A 182 4.30 -16.63 17.52
C ASN A 182 5.70 -17.01 17.02
N THR A 183 6.24 -16.23 16.06
CA THR A 183 7.56 -16.46 15.47
C THR A 183 8.69 -15.81 16.27
N CYS A 184 8.47 -14.61 16.82
CA CYS A 184 9.52 -13.76 17.39
C CYS A 184 9.49 -13.68 18.93
N GLY A 185 8.40 -14.16 19.55
CA GLY A 185 8.09 -14.05 20.98
C GLY A 185 6.87 -13.15 21.23
N ASP A 186 6.07 -13.48 22.25
CA ASP A 186 4.81 -12.79 22.58
C ASP A 186 4.99 -11.30 22.90
N GLU A 187 6.12 -10.95 23.52
CA GLU A 187 6.48 -9.58 23.87
C GLU A 187 7.07 -8.78 22.67
N ALA A 188 7.13 -9.37 21.47
CA ALA A 188 7.61 -8.65 20.30
C ALA A 188 6.64 -7.50 19.95
N ARG A 189 7.17 -6.28 19.94
CA ARG A 189 6.47 -5.08 19.46
C ARG A 189 6.05 -5.27 18.00
N ARG A 190 4.88 -4.75 17.63
CA ARG A 190 4.45 -4.69 16.23
C ARG A 190 5.42 -3.82 15.42
N PRO A 191 5.88 -4.27 14.23
CA PRO A 191 6.55 -3.41 13.28
C PRO A 191 5.68 -2.21 12.91
N GLN A 192 6.23 -0.99 12.98
CA GLN A 192 5.50 0.24 12.68
C GLN A 192 6.03 0.88 11.41
N PHE A 193 5.13 1.44 10.61
CA PHE A 193 5.47 2.16 9.39
C PHE A 193 4.93 3.59 9.43
N GLY A 194 5.62 4.49 8.73
CA GLY A 194 5.17 5.86 8.54
C GLY A 194 5.41 6.29 7.10
N MET A 195 4.69 7.32 6.66
CA MET A 195 4.91 7.95 5.36
C MET A 195 5.43 9.37 5.57
N TYR A 196 6.63 9.65 5.08
CA TYR A 196 7.24 10.98 5.18
C TYR A 196 7.32 11.68 3.81
N THR A 197 6.28 12.42 3.47
CA THR A 197 6.18 13.16 2.19
C THR A 197 5.67 14.58 2.45
N GLY A 198 5.52 15.40 1.39
CA GLY A 198 4.81 16.68 1.48
C GLY A 198 3.34 16.57 1.93
N ARG A 199 2.76 15.37 1.98
CA ARG A 199 1.40 15.10 2.50
C ARG A 199 1.36 14.70 3.97
N THR A 200 2.51 14.45 4.60
CA THR A 200 2.55 14.19 6.05
C THR A 200 1.92 15.37 6.78
N PRO A 201 1.00 15.15 7.74
CA PRO A 201 0.28 16.22 8.40
C PRO A 201 1.21 17.32 8.87
N TYR A 202 0.92 18.53 8.36
CA TYR A 202 1.51 19.87 8.51
C TYR A 202 2.99 20.02 8.96
N PRO A 203 3.71 21.04 8.43
CA PRO A 203 5.08 21.34 8.86
C PRO A 203 5.15 22.04 10.21
N GLY A 204 6.30 21.87 10.89
CA GLY A 204 6.58 22.53 12.16
C GLY A 204 7.59 21.75 12.99
N VAL A 205 8.27 22.45 13.90
CA VAL A 205 9.11 21.84 14.96
C VAL A 205 8.22 21.38 16.13
N GLN A 206 7.07 22.03 16.31
CA GLN A 206 6.10 21.72 17.35
C GLN A 206 4.70 21.54 16.74
N PRO A 207 3.83 20.75 17.40
CA PRO A 207 2.43 20.64 17.02
C PRO A 207 1.69 21.98 17.05
N SER A 208 0.61 22.06 16.27
CA SER A 208 -0.30 23.20 16.24
C SER A 208 -1.70 22.72 16.57
N THR A 209 -2.26 23.17 17.70
CA THR A 209 -3.60 22.77 18.16
C THR A 209 -4.68 23.04 17.11
N GLU A 210 -4.55 24.09 16.31
CA GLU A 210 -5.48 24.35 15.20
C GLU A 210 -5.42 23.25 14.12
N GLN A 211 -4.20 22.89 13.71
CA GLN A 211 -4.00 21.86 12.70
C GLN A 211 -4.36 20.46 13.21
N ASP A 212 -4.07 20.18 14.48
CA ASP A 212 -4.44 18.90 15.12
C ASP A 212 -5.95 18.74 15.17
N ARG A 213 -6.69 19.76 15.62
CA ARG A 213 -8.16 19.75 15.61
C ARG A 213 -8.75 19.62 14.21
N LYS A 214 -8.07 20.14 13.19
CA LYS A 214 -8.48 19.99 11.78
C LYS A 214 -8.25 18.56 11.29
N LEU A 215 -7.11 17.96 11.64
CA LEU A 215 -6.79 16.57 11.32
C LEU A 215 -7.75 15.61 12.03
N GLU A 216 -7.96 15.81 13.33
CA GLU A 216 -8.91 15.09 14.17
C GLU A 216 -10.30 15.05 13.52
N LYS A 217 -10.89 16.22 13.21
CA LYS A 217 -12.21 16.30 12.56
C LYS A 217 -12.27 15.55 11.23
N THR A 218 -11.20 15.62 10.44
CA THR A 218 -11.13 14.95 9.14
C THR A 218 -11.13 13.43 9.32
N LEU A 219 -10.29 12.91 10.22
CA LEU A 219 -10.15 11.49 10.47
C LEU A 219 -11.35 10.91 11.23
N ALA A 220 -11.94 11.63 12.17
CA ALA A 220 -13.16 11.23 12.85
C ALA A 220 -14.32 11.01 11.86
N ARG A 221 -14.51 11.95 10.93
CA ARG A 221 -15.52 11.83 9.87
C ARG A 221 -15.29 10.62 8.96
N MET A 222 -14.02 10.27 8.70
CA MET A 222 -13.68 9.11 7.88
C MET A 222 -13.78 7.77 8.62
N SER A 223 -13.69 7.78 9.95
CA SER A 223 -13.49 6.58 10.75
C SER A 223 -14.73 6.11 11.51
N PHE A 224 -15.74 6.98 11.68
CA PHE A 224 -16.96 6.67 12.42
C PHE A 224 -18.22 6.85 11.55
N PRO A 225 -18.54 5.86 10.70
CA PRO A 225 -19.74 5.88 9.89
C PRO A 225 -21.01 5.89 10.76
N GLN A 226 -22.01 6.69 10.38
CA GLN A 226 -23.25 6.89 11.15
C GLN A 226 -24.43 6.10 10.57
N SER A 227 -24.43 5.83 9.27
CA SER A 227 -25.46 5.05 8.58
C SER A 227 -24.95 3.68 8.13
N ASP A 228 -25.86 2.76 7.81
CA ASP A 228 -25.47 1.42 7.37
C ASP A 228 -24.75 1.42 6.01
N SER A 229 -25.15 2.31 5.09
CA SER A 229 -24.43 2.49 3.82
C SER A 229 -23.01 3.04 4.03
N GLU A 230 -22.82 3.96 4.97
CA GLU A 230 -21.49 4.44 5.35
C GLU A 230 -20.63 3.34 5.99
N LYS A 231 -21.22 2.45 6.80
CA LYS A 231 -20.50 1.31 7.39
C LYS A 231 -20.02 0.34 6.32
N GLU A 232 -20.86 0.02 5.33
CA GLU A 232 -20.47 -0.84 4.21
C GLU A 232 -19.32 -0.22 3.41
N PHE A 233 -19.42 1.08 3.10
CA PHE A 233 -18.36 1.80 2.39
C PHE A 233 -17.07 1.89 3.21
N PHE A 234 -17.17 2.17 4.51
CA PHE A 234 -16.02 2.17 5.42
C PHE A 234 -15.34 0.80 5.46
N ASN A 235 -16.10 -0.29 5.58
CA ASN A 235 -15.57 -1.65 5.58
C ASN A 235 -14.88 -1.99 4.26
N HIS A 236 -15.39 -1.50 3.13
CA HIS A 236 -14.72 -1.63 1.84
C HIS A 236 -13.38 -0.88 1.82
N LEU A 237 -13.35 0.39 2.25
CA LEU A 237 -12.12 1.18 2.36
C LEU A 237 -11.10 0.58 3.32
N LEU A 238 -11.55 0.02 4.45
CA LEU A 238 -10.71 -0.66 5.41
C LEU A 238 -10.01 -1.88 4.78
N LYS A 239 -10.78 -2.72 4.06
CA LYS A 239 -10.24 -3.88 3.32
C LYS A 239 -9.26 -3.49 2.21
N GLU A 240 -9.41 -2.31 1.61
CA GLU A 240 -8.47 -1.77 0.63
C GLU A 240 -7.23 -1.09 1.25
N GLY A 241 -7.15 -0.97 2.57
CA GLY A 241 -6.07 -0.26 3.26
C GLY A 241 -6.13 1.26 3.05
N LYS A 242 -7.33 1.83 2.88
CA LYS A 242 -7.52 3.27 2.72
C LYS A 242 -7.74 3.99 4.05
N ILE A 243 -8.10 3.25 5.10
CA ILE A 243 -8.20 3.75 6.47
C ILE A 243 -6.85 3.58 7.20
N PRO A 244 -6.40 4.55 8.01
CA PRO A 244 -5.16 4.41 8.77
C PRO A 244 -5.18 3.24 9.75
N ALA A 245 -4.06 2.53 9.87
CA ALA A 245 -3.95 1.33 10.70
C ALA A 245 -3.58 1.66 12.16
N LYS A 246 -4.54 2.25 12.87
CA LYS A 246 -4.49 2.52 14.31
C LYS A 246 -5.18 1.40 15.09
N ALA A 247 -4.57 0.98 16.20
CA ALA A 247 -5.16 -0.02 17.09
C ALA A 247 -6.42 0.52 17.79
N ASP A 248 -6.36 1.79 18.23
CA ASP A 248 -7.51 2.52 18.77
C ASP A 248 -7.58 3.92 18.13
N MET A 249 -8.52 4.07 17.19
CA MET A 249 -8.74 5.34 16.50
C MET A 249 -9.30 6.42 17.44
N ASN A 250 -10.12 6.07 18.44
CA ASN A 250 -10.65 7.05 19.39
C ASN A 250 -9.52 7.61 20.26
N GLN A 251 -8.65 6.73 20.78
CA GLN A 251 -7.48 7.13 21.55
C GLN A 251 -6.57 8.07 20.74
N PHE A 252 -6.32 7.73 19.47
CA PHE A 252 -5.51 8.56 18.59
C PHE A 252 -6.12 9.96 18.36
N LEU A 253 -7.44 10.02 18.12
CA LEU A 253 -8.14 11.28 17.89
C LEU A 253 -8.17 12.16 19.15
N GLN A 254 -8.37 11.56 20.33
CA GLN A 254 -8.25 12.28 21.60
C GLN A 254 -6.83 12.79 21.82
N GLY A 255 -5.81 12.01 21.45
CA GLY A 255 -4.42 12.44 21.43
C GLY A 255 -4.22 13.69 20.59
N LEU A 256 -4.70 13.70 19.34
CA LEU A 256 -4.68 14.89 18.49
C LEU A 256 -5.41 16.07 19.12
N HIS A 257 -6.59 15.85 19.70
CA HIS A 257 -7.36 16.92 20.36
C HIS A 257 -6.55 17.65 21.44
N ASP A 258 -5.76 16.87 22.20
CA ASP A 258 -4.91 17.35 23.28
C ASP A 258 -3.49 17.73 22.80
N SER A 259 -3.23 17.75 21.49
CA SER A 259 -1.91 17.96 20.88
C SER A 259 -0.82 16.98 21.39
N LYS A 260 -1.23 15.75 21.75
CA LYS A 260 -0.37 14.64 22.16
C LYS A 260 -0.22 13.63 21.03
N HIS A 261 1.00 13.53 20.50
CA HIS A 261 1.35 12.66 19.37
C HIS A 261 2.05 11.37 19.82
N ILE A 262 1.42 10.67 20.77
CA ILE A 262 1.94 9.43 21.35
C ILE A 262 1.13 8.26 20.74
N PRO A 263 1.76 7.36 19.97
CA PRO A 263 1.08 6.23 19.37
C PRO A 263 0.78 5.16 20.42
N ASN A 264 -0.18 4.29 20.12
CA ASN A 264 -0.36 3.03 20.85
C ASN A 264 0.79 2.06 20.49
N ASP A 265 1.20 1.20 21.42
CA ASP A 265 2.25 0.20 21.18
C ASP A 265 1.87 -0.82 20.08
N ASP A 266 0.57 -1.06 19.89
CA ASP A 266 0.02 -1.93 18.87
C ASP A 266 -0.43 -1.21 17.59
N ASP A 267 -0.25 0.13 17.49
CA ASP A 267 -0.46 0.83 16.23
C ASP A 267 0.47 0.24 15.15
N ALA A 268 -0.02 0.04 13.93
CA ALA A 268 0.83 -0.33 12.81
C ALA A 268 1.36 0.90 12.07
N GLU A 269 0.58 1.97 12.04
CA GLU A 269 0.87 3.18 11.27
C GLU A 269 1.10 4.39 12.17
N LEU A 270 2.18 5.13 11.90
CA LEU A 270 2.44 6.47 12.43
C LEU A 270 2.03 7.50 11.38
N ILE A 271 1.10 8.38 11.73
CA ILE A 271 0.43 9.25 10.76
C ILE A 271 1.11 10.62 10.73
N THR A 272 1.38 11.18 11.90
CA THR A 272 1.92 12.53 12.03
C THR A 272 3.44 12.52 12.03
N ARG A 273 4.02 13.64 11.59
CA ARG A 273 5.46 13.90 11.72
C ARG A 273 5.94 13.76 13.15
N PHE A 274 5.17 14.27 14.11
CA PHE A 274 5.55 14.29 15.52
C PHE A 274 5.57 12.89 16.12
N GLU A 275 4.61 12.03 15.74
CA GLU A 275 4.70 10.60 16.07
C GLU A 275 5.99 9.99 15.52
N MET A 276 6.28 10.16 14.23
CA MET A 276 7.48 9.56 13.61
C MET A 276 8.80 10.11 14.17
N GLN A 277 8.84 11.38 14.59
CA GLN A 277 10.02 12.00 15.18
C GLN A 277 10.26 11.57 16.63
N GLN A 278 9.19 11.40 17.41
CA GLN A 278 9.28 10.95 18.81
C GLN A 278 9.41 9.42 18.92
N PHE A 279 8.72 8.71 18.02
CA PHE A 279 8.62 7.26 17.95
C PHE A 279 9.06 6.82 16.55
N CYS A 280 10.36 6.62 16.38
CA CYS A 280 10.93 6.27 15.08
C CYS A 280 10.28 4.98 14.51
N PRO A 281 9.73 4.99 13.28
CA PRO A 281 9.15 3.81 12.66
C PRO A 281 10.22 2.83 12.20
N ASP A 282 9.84 1.56 12.03
CA ASP A 282 10.68 0.52 11.46
C ASP A 282 10.78 0.63 9.93
N ILE A 283 9.71 1.13 9.29
CA ILE A 283 9.60 1.32 7.84
C ILE A 283 9.22 2.78 7.55
N LEU A 284 10.00 3.45 6.69
CA LEU A 284 9.78 4.85 6.30
C LEU A 284 9.65 5.03 4.78
#